data_AF-A0A2T2T8Q2-F1
#
_entry.id   AF-A0A2T2T8Q2-F1
#
_cell.length_a   1.000
_cell.length_b   1.000
_cell.length_c   1.000
_cell.angle_alpha   90.00
_cell.angle_beta   90.00
_cell.angle_gamma   90.00
#
_symmetry.space_group_name_H-M   'P 1'
#
loop_
_entity.id
_entity.type
_entity.pdbx_description
1 polymer ?
#
loop_
_entity_poly.entity_id
_entity_poly.type
_entity_poly.pdbx_seq_one_letter_code
_entity_poly.pdbx_strand_id
1 'polypeptide(L)'
;MSEPTLMNPNPDRSDSASPRNSTPTTPNRLNLANIRVVDVEGANGSVERFDCYASGGTEKLFRIDGETVQVRVLEWARSRDMDAEPKVQWTDTGLSAGDVDQIRVFGWPKGERIQTYKDIGE
;
A
#
# COMPACT_ATOMS: atom_id res chain seq x y z
N MET A 1 12.40 -53.61 42.29
CA MET A 1 11.86 -52.71 41.24
C MET A 1 11.59 -51.40 41.95
N SER A 2 12.40 -50.38 41.69
CA SER A 2 12.35 -49.12 42.44
C SER A 2 11.77 -48.03 41.55
N GLU A 3 10.62 -47.50 41.93
CA GLU A 3 10.09 -46.24 41.40
C GLU A 3 10.93 -45.06 41.95
N PRO A 4 11.28 -44.06 41.13
CA PRO A 4 11.78 -42.80 41.65
C PRO A 4 10.63 -41.81 41.86
N THR A 5 10.39 -41.45 43.12
CA THR A 5 9.58 -40.32 43.53
C THR A 5 10.28 -39.01 43.13
N LEU A 6 9.72 -38.25 42.19
CA LEU A 6 10.13 -36.89 41.86
C LEU A 6 9.60 -35.90 42.89
N MET A 7 10.42 -35.52 43.87
CA MET A 7 10.23 -34.25 44.60
C MET A 7 11.00 -33.15 43.87
N ASN A 8 10.28 -32.17 43.33
CA ASN A 8 10.86 -30.93 42.82
C ASN A 8 10.46 -29.80 43.79
N PRO A 9 11.37 -29.28 44.63
CA PRO A 9 11.09 -28.04 45.34
C PRO A 9 11.22 -26.90 44.32
N ASN A 10 10.14 -26.16 44.15
CA ASN A 10 10.14 -24.86 43.49
C ASN A 10 10.76 -23.83 44.44
N PRO A 11 11.83 -23.10 44.07
CA PRO A 11 12.06 -21.78 44.60
C PRO A 11 11.67 -20.76 43.53
N ASP A 12 10.60 -20.02 43.83
CA ASP A 12 10.35 -18.71 43.25
C ASP A 12 11.63 -17.88 43.30
N ARG A 13 12.20 -17.60 42.13
CA ARG A 13 13.01 -16.40 41.93
C ARG A 13 12.76 -15.85 40.54
N SER A 14 11.90 -14.84 40.52
CA SER A 14 11.70 -13.88 39.46
C SER A 14 13.04 -13.41 38.89
N ASP A 15 13.34 -13.81 37.66
CA ASP A 15 14.16 -13.02 36.76
C ASP A 15 13.53 -13.08 35.36
N SER A 16 12.78 -12.01 35.09
CA SER A 16 12.45 -11.40 33.81
C SER A 16 13.03 -12.07 32.56
N ALA A 17 12.34 -13.07 32.04
CA ALA A 17 12.35 -13.37 30.63
C ALA A 17 10.92 -13.63 30.19
N SER A 18 10.17 -12.56 29.94
CA SER A 18 8.96 -12.69 29.14
C SER A 18 9.36 -13.34 27.81
N PRO A 19 8.83 -14.53 27.44
CA PRO A 19 8.87 -14.91 26.05
C PRO A 19 8.09 -13.81 25.34
N ARG A 20 8.79 -13.01 24.54
CA ARG A 20 8.15 -12.01 23.67
C ARG A 20 7.08 -12.79 22.94
N ASN A 21 5.84 -12.47 23.25
CA ASN A 21 4.69 -13.00 22.58
C ASN A 21 4.86 -12.55 21.13
N SER A 22 5.48 -13.39 20.30
CA SER A 22 5.58 -13.24 18.86
C SER A 22 4.18 -13.45 18.32
N THR A 23 3.31 -12.50 18.66
CA THR A 23 2.05 -12.28 17.98
C THR A 23 2.45 -12.24 16.51
N PRO A 24 1.90 -13.10 15.65
CA PRO A 24 2.10 -12.94 14.22
C PRO A 24 1.67 -11.52 13.93
N THR A 25 2.62 -10.65 13.57
CA THR A 25 2.29 -9.31 13.08
C THR A 25 1.46 -9.61 11.85
N THR A 26 0.14 -9.44 11.96
CA THR A 26 -0.79 -9.67 10.85
C THR A 26 -0.14 -9.06 9.60
N PRO A 27 0.02 -9.81 8.49
CA PRO A 27 0.68 -9.29 7.30
C PRO A 27 0.06 -7.93 7.00
N ASN A 28 0.86 -6.94 6.64
CA ASN A 28 0.46 -5.54 6.50
C ASN A 28 -0.71 -5.44 5.50
N ARG A 29 -1.94 -5.65 5.98
CA ARG A 29 -3.13 -5.83 5.14
C ARG A 29 -3.50 -4.44 4.69
N LEU A 30 -3.22 -4.15 3.42
CA LEU A 30 -3.72 -2.96 2.76
C LEU A 30 -5.22 -2.81 3.05
N ASN A 31 -5.61 -1.63 3.52
CA ASN A 31 -7.01 -1.34 3.69
C ASN A 31 -7.63 -1.17 2.30
N LEU A 32 -8.51 -2.08 1.90
CA LEU A 32 -9.14 -2.04 0.57
C LEU A 32 -9.91 -0.73 0.33
N ALA A 33 -10.40 -0.08 1.39
CA ALA A 33 -11.07 1.22 1.31
C ALA A 33 -10.13 2.37 0.87
N ASN A 34 -8.82 2.12 0.84
CA ASN A 34 -7.79 3.05 0.39
C ASN A 34 -7.29 2.77 -1.04
N ILE A 35 -7.75 1.69 -1.67
CA ILE A 35 -7.42 1.40 -3.07
C ILE A 35 -8.21 2.35 -3.96
N ARG A 36 -7.53 2.94 -4.94
CA ARG A 36 -8.10 3.85 -5.92
C ARG A 36 -7.67 3.44 -7.31
N VAL A 37 -8.49 3.74 -8.29
CA VAL A 37 -8.08 3.69 -9.69
C VAL A 37 -7.83 5.12 -10.13
N VAL A 38 -6.68 5.39 -10.73
CA VAL A 38 -6.29 6.71 -11.20
C VAL A 38 -6.13 6.66 -12.72
N ASP A 39 -6.92 7.45 -13.42
CA ASP A 39 -6.75 7.70 -14.86
C ASP A 39 -6.02 9.02 -15.05
N VAL A 40 -4.91 8.98 -15.78
CA VAL A 40 -4.14 10.17 -16.19
C VAL A 40 -4.37 10.35 -17.69
N GLU A 41 -4.98 11.47 -18.07
CA GLU A 41 -5.28 11.80 -19.47
C GLU A 41 -4.31 12.86 -19.98
N GLY A 42 -3.59 12.52 -21.05
CA GLY A 42 -2.72 13.45 -21.76
C GLY A 42 -3.52 14.39 -22.67
N ALA A 43 -2.96 15.56 -22.97
CA ALA A 43 -3.54 16.55 -23.89
C ALA A 43 -3.71 16.00 -25.33
N ASN A 44 -2.99 14.93 -25.68
CA ASN A 44 -3.16 14.19 -26.93
C ASN A 44 -4.35 13.20 -26.91
N GLY A 45 -5.09 13.12 -25.80
CA GLY A 45 -6.22 12.20 -25.59
C GLY A 45 -5.83 10.78 -25.16
N SER A 46 -4.55 10.50 -24.87
CA SER A 46 -4.15 9.21 -24.29
C SER A 46 -4.66 9.11 -22.86
N VAL A 47 -5.02 7.91 -22.41
CA VAL A 47 -5.43 7.65 -21.03
C VAL A 47 -4.66 6.47 -20.49
N GLU A 48 -3.88 6.71 -19.44
CA GLU A 48 -3.21 5.65 -18.67
C GLU A 48 -3.92 5.42 -17.34
N ARG A 49 -4.09 4.14 -16.98
CA ARG A 49 -4.84 3.72 -15.79
C ARG A 49 -3.93 2.99 -14.82
N PHE A 50 -4.00 3.38 -13.55
CA PHE A 50 -3.17 2.84 -12.48
C PHE A 50 -4.03 2.40 -11.29
N ASP A 51 -3.70 1.24 -10.73
CA ASP A 51 -4.14 0.85 -9.39
C ASP A 51 -3.26 1.60 -8.39
N CYS A 52 -3.84 2.39 -7.50
CA CYS A 52 -3.12 3.22 -6.55
C CYS A 52 -3.57 2.98 -5.11
N TYR A 53 -2.72 3.37 -4.16
CA TYR A 53 -3.02 3.26 -2.73
C TYR A 53 -2.89 4.60 -2.00
N ALA A 54 -3.99 5.04 -1.38
CA ALA A 54 -4.05 6.23 -0.55
C ALA A 54 -3.66 5.89 0.90
N SER A 55 -2.56 6.41 1.45
CA SER A 55 -2.11 6.05 2.81
C SER A 55 -2.89 6.73 3.95
N GLY A 56 -4.23 6.68 3.90
CA GLY A 56 -5.14 7.31 4.87
C GLY A 56 -5.56 8.71 4.44
N GLY A 57 -6.70 8.82 3.74
CA GLY A 57 -7.21 10.08 3.17
C GLY A 57 -6.72 10.34 1.74
N THR A 58 -7.22 11.40 1.08
CA THR A 58 -6.83 11.80 -0.30
C THR A 58 -5.39 12.32 -0.41
N GLU A 59 -4.56 12.17 0.61
CA GLU A 59 -3.23 12.77 0.63
C GLU A 59 -2.27 12.00 -0.29
N LYS A 60 -2.32 12.50 -1.53
CA LYS A 60 -1.46 12.39 -2.70
C LYS A 60 -1.38 10.98 -3.29
N LEU A 61 -2.39 10.68 -4.12
CA LEU A 61 -2.36 9.61 -5.12
C LEU A 61 -1.46 9.95 -6.30
N PHE A 62 -1.18 11.23 -6.52
CA PHE A 62 -0.26 11.72 -7.52
C PHE A 62 0.56 12.89 -6.96
N ARG A 63 1.70 13.15 -7.58
CA ARG A 63 2.57 14.31 -7.31
C ARG A 63 3.25 14.75 -8.61
N ILE A 64 3.76 15.98 -8.59
CA ILE A 64 4.67 16.47 -9.62
C ILE A 64 6.08 16.39 -9.02
N ASP A 65 7.00 15.74 -9.73
CA ASP A 65 8.42 15.62 -9.39
C ASP A 65 9.25 16.18 -10.55
N GLY A 66 9.75 17.40 -10.38
CA GLY A 66 10.26 18.20 -11.49
C GLY A 66 9.15 18.55 -12.48
N GLU A 67 9.27 18.09 -13.72
CA GLU A 67 8.23 18.22 -14.75
C GLU A 67 7.33 16.99 -14.85
N THR A 68 7.68 15.88 -14.20
CA THR A 68 7.02 14.59 -14.40
C THR A 68 5.86 14.41 -13.44
N VAL A 69 4.74 13.89 -13.96
CA VAL A 69 3.62 13.44 -13.12
C VAL A 69 3.88 12.01 -12.68
N GLN A 70 3.88 11.80 -11.36
CA GLN A 70 4.01 10.49 -10.72
C GLN A 70 2.71 10.11 -10.00
N VAL A 71 2.37 8.84 -10.03
CA VAL A 71 1.24 8.25 -9.32
C VAL A 71 1.70 7.21 -8.30
N ARG A 72 0.93 7.04 -7.23
CA ARG A 72 1.27 6.15 -6.11
C ARG A 72 0.73 4.75 -6.37
N VAL A 73 1.38 4.03 -7.26
CA VAL A 73 0.98 2.70 -7.74
C VAL A 73 1.01 1.67 -6.63
N LEU A 74 -0.06 0.90 -6.57
CA LEU A 74 -0.16 -0.35 -5.84
C LEU A 74 0.25 -1.48 -6.79
N GLU A 75 1.46 -1.99 -6.61
CA GLU A 75 1.91 -3.19 -7.29
C GLU A 75 1.42 -4.43 -6.52
N TRP A 76 0.46 -5.11 -7.13
CA TRP A 76 0.11 -6.46 -6.74
C TRP A 76 1.31 -7.35 -7.04
N ALA A 77 1.89 -7.95 -5.99
CA ALA A 77 2.97 -8.90 -6.19
C ALA A 77 2.48 -10.05 -7.08
N ARG A 78 3.02 -10.10 -8.29
CA ARG A 78 2.90 -11.24 -9.19
C ARG A 78 4.18 -12.05 -9.01
N SER A 79 4.19 -13.05 -8.14
CA SER A 79 5.29 -14.00 -8.14
C SER A 79 4.79 -15.44 -8.16
N ARG A 80 5.54 -16.26 -8.89
CA ARG A 80 5.48 -17.73 -8.85
C ARG A 80 5.97 -18.28 -7.49
N ASP A 81 6.54 -17.43 -6.65
CA ASP A 81 7.32 -17.79 -5.45
C ASP A 81 6.55 -17.53 -4.14
N MET A 82 5.26 -17.24 -4.21
CA MET A 82 4.29 -17.20 -3.09
C MET A 82 4.54 -16.20 -1.94
N ASP A 83 5.63 -15.43 -1.92
CA ASP A 83 5.79 -14.26 -1.04
C ASP A 83 5.29 -12.98 -1.72
N ALA A 84 3.98 -12.92 -1.91
CA ALA A 84 3.31 -11.84 -2.61
C ALA A 84 2.89 -10.71 -1.66
N GLU A 85 3.86 -9.95 -1.15
CA GLU A 85 3.53 -8.73 -0.41
C GLU A 85 3.25 -7.57 -1.39
N PRO A 86 2.07 -6.93 -1.29
CA PRO A 86 1.76 -5.82 -2.16
C PRO A 86 2.66 -4.62 -1.84
N LYS A 87 3.18 -3.96 -2.87
CA LYS A 87 4.09 -2.80 -2.74
C LYS A 87 3.40 -1.53 -3.17
N VAL A 88 3.68 -0.43 -2.47
CA VAL A 88 3.19 0.90 -2.83
C VAL A 88 4.40 1.78 -3.15
N GLN A 89 4.47 2.28 -4.38
CA GLN A 89 5.58 3.11 -4.84
C GLN A 89 5.12 4.26 -5.72
N TRP A 90 5.98 5.28 -5.86
CA TRP A 90 5.79 6.33 -6.86
C TRP A 90 6.26 5.83 -8.21
N THR A 91 5.42 5.97 -9.23
CA THR A 91 5.71 5.54 -10.60
C THR A 91 5.44 6.69 -11.54
N ASP A 92 6.38 6.94 -12.46
CA ASP A 92 6.23 7.93 -13.51
C ASP A 92 5.11 7.52 -14.47
N THR A 93 4.25 8.47 -14.81
CA THR A 93 3.16 8.28 -15.78
C THR A 93 3.63 8.42 -17.23
N GLY A 94 4.91 8.76 -17.44
CA GLY A 94 5.44 9.11 -18.76
C GLY A 94 4.99 10.48 -19.29
N LEU A 95 4.12 11.19 -18.56
CA LEU A 95 3.60 12.50 -18.92
C LEU A 95 4.23 13.61 -18.08
N SER A 96 4.50 14.75 -18.73
CA SER A 96 4.87 15.97 -18.04
C SER A 96 3.62 16.69 -17.50
N ALA A 97 3.76 17.55 -16.50
CA ALA A 97 2.64 18.29 -15.92
C ALA A 97 1.91 19.15 -16.95
N GLY A 98 2.63 19.74 -17.92
CA GLY A 98 2.05 20.54 -19.00
C GLY A 98 1.35 19.71 -20.08
N ASP A 99 1.63 18.40 -20.15
CA ASP A 99 0.99 17.48 -21.09
C ASP A 99 -0.24 16.78 -20.50
N VAL A 100 -0.55 16.99 -19.21
CA VAL A 100 -1.72 16.38 -18.56
C VAL A 100 -2.92 17.30 -18.63
N ASP A 101 -3.99 16.85 -19.28
CA ASP A 101 -5.27 17.56 -19.34
C ASP A 101 -6.08 17.32 -18.05
N GLN A 102 -6.20 16.06 -17.63
CA GLN A 102 -6.94 15.72 -16.42
C GLN A 102 -6.45 14.43 -15.73
N ILE A 103 -6.53 14.43 -14.40
CA ILE A 103 -6.41 13.23 -13.57
C ILE A 103 -7.77 12.92 -12.94
N ARG A 104 -8.26 11.70 -13.11
CA ARG A 104 -9.52 11.22 -12.54
C ARG A 104 -9.24 10.13 -11.51
N VAL A 105 -9.86 10.25 -10.35
CA VAL A 105 -9.72 9.28 -9.26
C VAL A 105 -11.06 8.58 -9.05
N PHE A 106 -11.02 7.26 -9.02
CA PHE A 106 -12.18 6.40 -8.83
C PHE A 106 -12.04 5.56 -7.56
N GLY A 107 -13.17 5.28 -6.93
CA GLY A 107 -13.27 4.34 -5.83
C GLY A 107 -13.20 2.91 -6.33
N TRP A 108 -12.44 2.07 -5.63
CA TRP A 108 -12.46 0.63 -5.82
C TRP A 108 -13.45 -0.02 -4.83
N PRO A 109 -14.19 -1.09 -5.18
CA PRO A 109 -14.21 -1.79 -6.48
C PRO A 109 -15.26 -1.26 -7.47
N LYS A 110 -16.17 -0.39 -7.04
CA LYS A 110 -17.35 0.00 -7.82
C LYS A 110 -17.05 0.94 -8.99
N GLY A 111 -15.87 1.57 -9.02
CA GLY A 111 -15.45 2.49 -10.07
C GLY A 111 -16.18 3.83 -10.04
N GLU A 112 -16.81 4.19 -8.91
CA GLU A 112 -17.46 5.50 -8.78
C GLU A 112 -16.40 6.60 -8.85
N ARG A 113 -16.67 7.66 -9.59
CA ARG A 113 -15.72 8.77 -9.71
C ARG A 113 -15.77 9.59 -8.43
N ILE A 114 -14.65 9.64 -7.73
CA ILE A 114 -14.51 10.36 -6.46
C ILE A 114 -14.06 11.80 -6.73
N GLN A 115 -13.08 11.97 -7.62
CA GLN A 115 -12.47 13.28 -7.84
C GLN A 115 -11.99 13.42 -9.30
N THR A 116 -11.94 14.66 -9.77
CA THR A 116 -11.26 15.03 -11.01
C THR A 116 -10.41 16.27 -10.75
N TYR A 117 -9.18 16.24 -11.24
CA TYR A 117 -8.23 17.35 -11.25
C TYR A 117 -8.04 17.72 -12.71
N LYS A 118 -8.27 18.99 -13.04
CA LYS A 118 -8.05 19.55 -14.39
C LYS A 118 -6.97 20.61 -14.27
N ASP A 119 -6.21 20.79 -15.34
CA ASP A 119 -5.21 21.85 -15.44
C ASP A 119 -4.23 21.82 -14.25
N ILE A 120 -3.37 20.80 -14.25
CA ILE A 120 -2.48 20.49 -13.12
C ILE A 120 -1.22 21.38 -13.17
N GLY A 121 -1.21 22.40 -14.05
CA GLY A 121 -0.13 23.34 -14.26
C GLY A 121 -0.54 24.78 -13.95
N GLU A 122 -0.59 25.13 -12.66
CA GLU A 122 -0.09 26.40 -12.08
C GLU A 122 -0.02 26.30 -10.55
#